data_AF-A0A6C0BEZ6-F1
#
_entry.id   AF-A0A6C0BEZ6-F1
#
_cell.length_a   1.000
_cell.length_b   1.000
_cell.length_c   1.000
_cell.angle_alpha   90.00
_cell.angle_beta   90.00
_cell.angle_gamma   90.00
#
_symmetry.space_group_name_H-M   'P 1'
#
loop_
_entity.id
_entity.type
_entity.pdbx_description
1 polymer ?
#
loop_
_entity_poly.entity_id
_entity_poly.type
_entity_poly.pdbx_seq_one_letter_code
_entity_poly.pdbx_strand_id
1 'polypeptide(L)' 'MSKHKSEDYKITAVKYYLENDTNYTKTCDIFKCSERSLKRWIERYEELEEIRR' A
#
# COMPACT_ATOMS: atom_id res chain seq x y z
N MET A 1 -4.72 19.23 9.73
CA MET A 1 -5.13 18.49 8.51
C MET A 1 -4.20 17.30 8.33
N SER A 2 -4.64 16.10 8.68
CA SER A 2 -3.88 14.88 8.39
C SER A 2 -3.68 14.79 6.87
N LYS A 3 -2.41 14.82 6.41
CA LYS A 3 -2.06 14.59 5.00
C LYS A 3 -2.26 13.10 4.71
N HIS A 4 -3.51 12.72 4.47
CA HIS A 4 -3.83 11.39 3.99
C HIS A 4 -3.14 11.19 2.63
N LYS A 5 -2.49 10.04 2.47
CA LYS A 5 -1.93 9.62 1.17
C LYS A 5 -3.06 9.40 0.17
N SER A 6 -2.85 9.80 -1.08
CA SER A 6 -3.81 9.58 -2.17
C SER A 6 -4.05 8.09 -2.41
N GLU A 7 -5.19 7.76 -3.01
CA GLU A 7 -5.54 6.38 -3.38
C GLU A 7 -4.53 5.81 -4.37
N ASP A 8 -4.15 6.58 -5.40
CA ASP A 8 -3.15 6.17 -6.41
C ASP A 8 -1.83 5.78 -5.77
N TYR A 9 -1.38 6.53 -4.76
CA TYR A 9 -0.14 6.20 -4.04
C TYR A 9 -0.26 4.87 -3.30
N LYS A 10 -1.42 4.58 -2.68
CA LYS A 10 -1.64 3.31 -1.98
C LYS A 10 -1.69 2.15 -2.97
N ILE A 11 -2.40 2.31 -4.09
CA ILE A 11 -2.48 1.30 -5.15
C ILE A 11 -1.09 1.02 -5.72
N THR A 12 -0.29 2.05 -5.97
CA THR A 12 1.09 1.89 -6.46
C THR A 12 1.95 1.11 -5.46
N ALA A 13 1.84 1.41 -4.16
CA ALA A 13 2.58 0.67 -3.13
C ALA A 13 2.16 -0.81 -3.04
N VAL A 14 0.85 -1.10 -3.16
CA VAL A 14 0.34 -2.47 -3.15
C VAL A 14 0.76 -3.24 -4.40
N LYS A 15 0.62 -2.65 -5.59
CA LYS A 15 1.06 -3.27 -6.85
C LYS A 15 2.55 -3.55 -6.83
N TYR A 16 3.36 -2.59 -6.36
CA TYR A 16 4.81 -2.79 -6.22
C TYR A 16 5.13 -4.01 -5.34
N TYR A 17 4.46 -4.14 -4.19
CA TYR A 17 4.61 -5.28 -3.30
C TYR A 17 4.26 -6.61 -3.99
N LEU A 18 3.11 -6.67 -4.68
CA LEU A 18 2.61 -7.87 -5.35
C LEU A 18 3.45 -8.27 -6.58
N GLU A 19 3.92 -7.30 -7.36
CA GLU A 19 4.66 -7.55 -8.61
C GLU A 19 6.14 -7.87 -8.38
N ASN A 20 6.77 -7.28 -7.36
CA ASN A 20 8.22 -7.40 -7.14
C ASN A 20 8.61 -8.50 -6.14
N ASP A 21 7.66 -9.29 -5.64
CA ASP A 21 7.85 -10.31 -4.59
C ASP A 21 8.73 -9.78 -3.44
N THR A 22 8.43 -8.56 -3.00
CA THR A 22 9.19 -7.89 -1.94
C THR A 22 8.54 -8.11 -0.59
N ASN A 23 9.31 -7.94 0.48
CA ASN A 23 8.74 -7.95 1.83
C ASN A 23 8.14 -6.57 2.19
N TYR A 24 7.28 -6.58 3.20
CA TYR A 24 6.62 -5.38 3.72
C TYR A 24 7.61 -4.27 4.06
N THR A 25 8.72 -4.61 4.69
CA THR A 25 9.75 -3.66 5.15
C THR A 25 10.39 -2.91 3.98
N LYS A 26 10.82 -3.62 2.92
CA LYS A 26 11.40 -2.99 1.71
C LYS A 26 10.40 -2.06 1.03
N THR A 27 9.15 -2.49 0.87
CA THR A 27 8.10 -1.63 0.28
C THR A 27 7.87 -0.40 1.16
N CYS A 28 7.81 -0.57 2.47
CA CYS A 28 7.64 0.54 3.41
C CYS A 28 8.80 1.54 3.38
N ASP A 29 10.03 1.07 3.20
CA ASP A 29 11.23 1.93 3.10
C ASP A 29 11.24 2.78 1.82
N ILE A 30 10.76 2.21 0.70
CA ILE A 30 10.63 2.90 -0.59
C ILE A 30 9.51 3.93 -0.53
N PHE A 31 8.32 3.50 -0.13
CA PHE A 31 7.15 4.35 -0.15
C PHE A 31 7.09 5.32 1.05
N LYS A 32 7.91 5.11 2.10
CA LYS A 32 7.84 5.84 3.38
C LYS A 32 6.47 5.69 4.03
N CYS A 33 5.99 4.45 4.11
CA CYS A 33 4.77 4.08 4.83
C CYS A 33 5.08 3.11 5.98
N SER A 34 4.09 2.85 6.84
CA SER A 34 4.25 1.83 7.89
C SER A 34 3.71 0.49 7.41
N GLU A 35 4.31 -0.61 7.89
CA GLU A 35 3.92 -1.97 7.52
C GLU A 35 2.44 -2.24 7.81
N ARG A 36 1.92 -1.72 8.92
CA ARG A 36 0.49 -1.79 9.26
C ARG A 36 -0.39 -1.10 8.21
N SER A 37 0.05 0.03 7.67
CA SER A 37 -0.69 0.74 6.62
C SER A 37 -0.69 -0.06 5.33
N LEU A 38 0.49 -0.57 4.93
CA LEU A 38 0.65 -1.37 3.74
C LEU A 38 -0.21 -2.64 3.79
N LYS A 39 -0.18 -3.37 4.92
CA LYS A 39 -1.03 -4.55 5.16
C LYS A 39 -2.51 -4.21 4.97
N ARG A 40 -3.00 -3.12 5.57
CA ARG A 40 -4.40 -2.69 5.43
C ARG A 40 -4.77 -2.32 3.99
N TRP A 41 -3.82 -1.80 3.20
CA TRP A 41 -4.06 -1.49 1.79
C TRP A 41 -4.12 -2.76 0.95
N ILE A 42 -3.25 -3.73 1.21
CA ILE A 42 -3.26 -5.05 0.55
C ILE A 42 -4.56 -5.78 0.86
N GLU A 43 -4.96 -5.88 2.13
CA GLU A 43 -6.22 -6.53 2.53
C GLU A 43 -7.43 -5.91 1.80
N ARG A 44 -7.49 -4.57 1.70
CA ARG A 44 -8.56 -3.89 0.95
C ARG A 44 -8.48 -4.12 -0.56
N TYR A 45 -7.27 -4.17 -1.10
CA TYR A 45 -7.05 -4.41 -2.52
C TYR A 45 -7.41 -5.85 -2.91
N GLU A 46 -7.14 -6.83 -2.05
CA GLU A 46 -7.52 -8.23 -2.29
C GLU A 46 -9.03 -8.46 -2.15
N GLU A 47 -9.71 -7.75 -1.24
CA GLU A 47 -11.15 -7.89 -1.01
C GLU A 47 -12.00 -7.22 -2.10
N LEU A 48 -11.56 -6.08 -2.63
CA LEU A 48 -12.37 -5.22 -3.50
C LEU A 48 -11.76 -4.98 -4.89
N GLU A 49 -10.52 -5.43 -5.15
CA GLU A 49 -9.66 -4.99 -6.27
C GLU A 49 -9.49 -3.45 -6.36
N GLU A 50 -9.97 -2.71 -5.35
CA GLU A 50 -10.04 -1.25 -5.34
C GLU A 50 -9.70 -0.72 -3.94
N ILE A 51 -8.79 0.26 -3.87
CA ILE A 51 -8.51 1.00 -2.63
C ILE A 51 -9.26 2.33 -2.71
N ARG A 52 -10.50 2.35 -2.19
CA ARG A 52 -11.31 3.59 -2.09
C ARG A 52 -11.06 4.30 -0.75
N ARG A 53 -11.04 5.64 -0.78
CA ARG A 53 -10.77 6.52 0.37
C ARG A 53 -11.77 6.35 1.51
#